data_AF-A0A376KPV3-F1
#
_entry.id   AF-A0A376KPV3-F1
#
_cell.length_a   1.000
_cell.length_b   1.000
_cell.length_c   1.000
_cell.angle_alpha   90.00
_cell.angle_beta   90.00
_cell.angle_gamma   90.00
#
_symmetry.space_group_name_H-M   'P 1'
#
loop_
_entity.id
_entity.type
_entity.pdbx_description
1 polymer ?
#
loop_
_entity_poly.entity_id
_entity_poly.type
_entity_poly.pdbx_seq_one_letter_code
_entity_poly.pdbx_strand_id
1 'polypeptide(L)' 'MITHISPLGSMDMLSQLEVDMLKRTASSDLYQLFRNCSLAVLNSGSLTDNSKELLSRFENFDINVLAP' A
#
# COMPACT_ATOMS: atom_id res chain seq x y z
N MET A 1 -7.36 -10.59 8.20
CA MET A 1 -6.04 -10.99 8.72
C MET A 1 -5.14 -9.77 8.68
N ILE A 2 -4.36 -9.51 9.71
CA ILE A 2 -3.44 -8.37 9.80
C ILE A 2 -2.02 -8.93 9.89
N THR A 3 -1.09 -8.38 9.11
CA THR A 3 0.32 -8.77 9.10
C THR A 3 1.19 -7.53 9.21
N HIS A 4 2.21 -7.57 10.06
CA HIS A 4 3.21 -6.51 10.16
C HIS A 4 4.46 -6.92 9.39
N ILE A 5 5.00 -5.99 8.61
CA ILE A 5 6.21 -6.19 7.80
C ILE A 5 7.17 -5.06 8.17
N SER A 6 8.40 -5.43 8.56
CA SER A 6 9.47 -4.45 8.76
C SER A 6 9.98 -3.95 7.41
N PRO A 7 10.10 -2.63 7.22
CA PRO A 7 10.67 -2.08 6.00
C PRO A 7 12.13 -2.54 5.81
N LEU A 8 12.57 -2.57 4.55
CA LEU A 8 13.95 -2.87 4.19
C LEU A 8 14.54 -1.70 3.40
N GLY A 9 15.80 -1.37 3.66
CA GLY A 9 16.51 -0.30 2.95
C GLY A 9 16.00 1.09 3.30
N SER A 10 15.84 1.96 2.30
CA SER A 10 15.56 3.39 2.49
C SER A 10 14.24 3.70 3.20
N MET A 11 13.28 2.76 3.18
CA MET A 11 11.97 2.94 3.80
C MET A 11 12.00 2.85 5.33
N ASP A 12 13.14 2.43 5.91
CA ASP A 12 13.38 2.43 7.36
C ASP A 12 13.74 3.82 7.92
N MET A 13 14.07 4.78 7.04
CA MET A 13 14.44 6.14 7.42
C MET A 13 13.45 7.18 6.88
N LEU A 14 12.15 6.91 7.04
CA LEU A 14 11.12 7.90 6.74
C LEU A 14 10.93 8.87 7.91
N SER A 15 10.85 10.15 7.62
CA SER A 15 10.41 11.17 8.57
C SER A 15 8.91 11.04 8.85
N GLN A 16 8.46 11.59 9.98
CA GLN A 16 7.03 11.57 10.34
C GLN A 16 6.16 12.26 9.28
N LEU A 17 6.66 13.33 8.65
CA LEU A 17 5.96 14.03 7.57
C LEU A 17 5.77 13.14 6.34
N GLU A 18 6.78 12.36 5.96
CA GLU A 18 6.69 11.42 4.83
C GLU A 18 5.73 10.27 5.14
N VAL A 19 5.74 9.77 6.38
CA VAL A 19 4.79 8.76 6.83
C VAL A 19 3.36 9.31 6.77
N ASP A 20 3.13 10.55 7.21
CA ASP A 20 1.80 11.16 7.20
C ASP A 20 1.25 11.38 5.79
N MET A 21 2.11 11.64 4.80
CA MET A 21 1.71 11.70 3.39
C MET A 21 1.25 10.33 2.86
N LEU A 22 1.87 9.25 3.34
CA LEU A 22 1.57 7.86 2.95
C LEU A 22 0.40 7.25 3.73
N LYS A 23 -0.03 7.84 4.85
CA LYS A 23 -1.18 7.38 5.63
C LYS A 23 -2.49 7.64 4.88
N ARG A 24 -3.47 6.79 5.18
CA ARG A 24 -4.84 6.94 4.69
C ARG A 24 -5.49 8.20 5.29
N THR A 25 -5.38 9.32 4.58
CA THR A 25 -6.15 10.54 4.87
C THR A 25 -7.25 10.71 3.83
N ALA A 26 -8.31 11.45 4.19
CA ALA A 26 -9.51 11.58 3.37
C ALA A 26 -9.29 12.15 1.96
N SER A 27 -8.10 12.70 1.70
CA SER A 27 -7.71 13.35 0.44
C SER A 27 -6.31 12.94 -0.06
N SER A 28 -5.74 11.82 0.41
CA SER A 28 -4.41 11.39 -0.05
C SER A 28 -4.49 10.55 -1.31
N ASP A 29 -4.30 11.20 -2.46
CA ASP A 29 -4.04 10.54 -3.75
C ASP A 29 -2.78 9.67 -3.69
N LEU A 30 -1.80 10.09 -2.87
CA LEU A 30 -0.56 9.35 -2.67
C LEU A 30 -0.80 8.01 -1.99
N TYR A 31 -1.68 7.97 -0.99
CA TYR A 31 -2.08 6.73 -0.33
C TYR A 31 -2.77 5.77 -1.31
N GLN A 32 -3.68 6.28 -2.17
CA GLN A 32 -4.34 5.44 -3.17
C GLN A 32 -3.34 4.82 -4.15
N LEU A 33 -2.39 5.62 -4.64
CA LEU A 33 -1.32 5.13 -5.49
C LEU A 33 -0.47 4.09 -4.77
N PHE A 34 -0.03 4.38 -3.54
CA PHE A 34 0.77 3.47 -2.73
C PHE A 34 0.04 2.13 -2.50
N ARG A 35 -1.22 2.17 -2.06
CA ARG A 35 -2.08 1.00 -1.87
C ARG A 35 -2.19 0.17 -3.13
N ASN A 36 -2.48 0.80 -4.28
CA ASN A 36 -2.68 0.10 -5.54
C ASN A 36 -1.39 -0.55 -6.04
N CYS A 37 -0.24 0.14 -5.91
CA CYS A 37 1.06 -0.42 -6.24
C CYS A 37 1.42 -1.61 -5.34
N SER A 38 1.22 -1.49 -4.02
CA SER A 38 1.46 -2.60 -3.09
C SER A 38 0.59 -3.81 -3.42
N LEU A 39 -0.69 -3.60 -3.74
CA LEU A 39 -1.61 -4.68 -4.12
C LEU A 39 -1.17 -5.36 -5.42
N ALA A 40 -0.70 -4.59 -6.41
CA ALA A 40 -0.16 -5.14 -7.66
C ALA A 40 1.10 -5.98 -7.42
N VAL A 41 2.02 -5.52 -6.57
CA VAL A 41 3.23 -6.28 -6.20
C VAL A 41 2.85 -7.59 -5.50
N LEU A 42 1.91 -7.57 -4.54
CA LEU A 42 1.45 -8.76 -3.85
C LEU A 42 0.74 -9.77 -4.77
N ASN A 43 0.19 -9.31 -5.89
CA ASN A 43 -0.43 -10.15 -6.92
C ASN A 43 0.49 -10.41 -8.12
N SER A 44 1.78 -10.11 -8.02
CA SER A 44 2.74 -10.43 -9.08
C SER A 44 2.81 -11.95 -9.28
N GLY A 45 2.52 -12.40 -10.50
CA GLY A 45 2.34 -13.83 -10.80
C GLY A 45 0.87 -14.29 -10.89
N SER A 46 -0.10 -13.39 -10.67
CA SER A 46 -1.50 -13.63 -10.99
C SER A 46 -1.72 -13.78 -12.49
N LEU A 47 -2.69 -14.61 -12.89
CA LEU A 47 -3.10 -14.81 -14.28
C LEU A 47 -4.09 -13.74 -14.78
N THR A 48 -4.48 -12.80 -13.92
CA THR A 48 -5.39 -11.69 -14.26
C THR A 48 -4.64 -10.55 -14.94
N ASP A 49 -5.05 -10.18 -16.15
CA ASP A 49 -4.49 -9.04 -16.91
C ASP A 49 -5.22 -7.71 -16.62
N ASN A 50 -6.41 -7.79 -16.02
CA ASN A 50 -7.28 -6.64 -15.79
C ASN A 50 -7.08 -6.04 -14.39
N SER A 51 -6.49 -4.84 -14.35
CA SER A 51 -6.27 -4.10 -13.12
C SER A 51 -7.56 -3.75 -12.38
N LYS A 52 -8.65 -3.46 -13.10
CA LYS A 52 -9.95 -3.12 -12.49
C LYS A 52 -10.57 -4.30 -11.77
N GLU A 53 -10.47 -5.49 -12.36
CA GLU A 53 -10.95 -6.72 -11.75
C GLU A 53 -10.15 -7.04 -10.48
N LEU A 54 -8.82 -6.90 -10.54
CA LEU A 54 -7.94 -7.10 -9.39
C LEU A 54 -8.26 -6.13 -8.24
N LEU A 55 -8.46 -4.84 -8.54
CA LEU A 55 -8.84 -3.85 -7.52
C LEU A 55 -10.21 -4.16 -6.89
N SER A 56 -11.19 -4.54 -7.71
CA SER A 56 -12.56 -4.86 -7.23
C SER A 56 -12.57 -6.15 -6.40
N ARG A 57 -11.74 -7.14 -6.78
CA ARG A 57 -11.61 -8.40 -6.03
C ARG A 57 -11.02 -8.20 -4.65
N PHE A 58 -10.17 -7.19 -4.47
CA PHE A 58 -9.48 -6.88 -3.22
C PHE A 58 -9.86 -5.50 -2.68
N GLU A 59 -11.15 -5.16 -2.71
CA GLU A 59 -11.68 -3.90 -2.14
C GLU A 59 -11.31 -3.74 -0.65
N ASN A 60 -11.33 -4.83 0.10
CA ASN A 60 -11.01 -4.84 1.53
C ASN A 60 -9.51 -4.80 1.84
N PHE A 61 -8.63 -4.80 0.84
CA PHE A 61 -7.20 -4.66 1.05
C PHE A 61 -6.88 -3.24 1.53
N ASP A 62 -6.01 -3.12 2.53
CA ASP A 62 -5.53 -1.85 3.06
C ASP A 62 -4.08 -2.05 3.53
N ILE A 63 -3.28 -0.99 3.48
CA ILE A 63 -1.88 -0.98 3.91
C ILE A 63 -1.61 0.33 4.63
N ASN A 64 -0.94 0.28 5.78
CA ASN A 64 -0.62 1.47 6.55
C ASN A 64 0.87 1.46 6.92
N VAL A 65 1.52 2.62 6.79
CA VAL A 65 2.90 2.81 7.25
C VAL A 65 2.85 3.21 8.72
N LEU A 66 3.46 2.39 9.57
CA LEU A 66 3.56 2.63 11.00
C LEU A 66 4.90 3.31 11.29
N ALA A 67 4.85 4.51 11.85
CA ALA A 67 6.04 5.12 12.44
C ALA A 67 6.13 4.72 13.92
N PRO A 68 7.35 4.58 14.46
CA PRO A 68 7.57 4.47 15.91
C PRO A 68 7.17 5.75 16.66
#